data_AF-D1FPI5-F1
#
_entry.id   AF-D1FPI5-F1
#
_cell.length_a   1.000
_cell.length_b   1.000
_cell.length_c   1.000
_cell.angle_alpha   90.00
_cell.angle_beta   90.00
_cell.angle_gamma   90.00
#
_symmetry.space_group_name_H-M   'P 1'
#
loop_
_entity.id
_entity.type
_entity.pdbx_description
1 polymer ?
#
loop_
_entity_poly.entity_id
_entity_poly.type
_entity_poly.pdbx_seq_one_letter_code
_entity_poly.pdbx_strand_id
1 'polypeptide(L)'
;KVWSKKTKLLAGYAACKLSPKSGLTNDEKEAYKQNRTVPSSAKGKRFLKCLLDNAHLLEDNGTFNKENGDAKADHYLSTNATLLNTAKQISQQCPKNVNYTPTGKDDCEYAYKLTVCADGVAKTNFVSLSDFKKHLEK
;
A
#
# COMPACT_ATOMS: atom_id res chain seq x y z
N LYS A 1 18.13 21.68 1.64
CA LYS A 1 17.45 21.22 2.88
C LYS A 1 17.12 19.74 2.76
N VAL A 2 18.00 18.88 3.26
CA VAL A 2 17.92 17.41 3.20
C VAL A 2 17.10 16.90 4.40
N TRP A 3 15.83 17.28 4.48
CA TRP A 3 14.89 16.60 5.37
C TRP A 3 14.24 15.50 4.55
N SER A 4 14.76 14.29 4.77
CA SER A 4 14.66 13.13 3.88
C SER A 4 13.20 12.78 3.55
N LYS A 5 12.92 12.56 2.25
CA LYS A 5 11.62 12.07 1.76
C LYS A 5 11.21 10.74 2.41
N LYS A 6 12.19 9.97 2.91
CA LYS A 6 12.07 8.80 3.80
C LYS A 6 11.20 9.07 5.03
N THR A 7 11.34 10.25 5.62
CA THR A 7 10.58 10.68 6.80
C THR A 7 9.09 10.81 6.47
N LYS A 8 8.70 11.12 5.23
CA LYS A 8 7.27 11.32 4.86
C LYS A 8 6.50 10.00 4.73
N LEU A 9 7.10 8.95 4.20
CA LEU A 9 6.43 7.64 4.01
C LEU A 9 6.31 6.88 5.35
N LEU A 10 7.37 6.94 6.16
CA LEU A 10 7.36 6.48 7.56
C LEU A 10 6.43 7.32 8.45
N ALA A 11 6.39 8.64 8.27
CA ALA A 11 5.42 9.50 8.95
C ALA A 11 3.99 9.21 8.51
N GLY A 12 3.75 8.87 7.24
CA GLY A 12 2.45 8.40 6.75
C GLY A 12 2.02 7.11 7.44
N TYR A 13 2.93 6.13 7.58
CA TYR A 13 2.65 4.92 8.36
C TYR A 13 2.32 5.23 9.83
N ALA A 14 3.10 6.09 10.49
CA ALA A 14 2.85 6.51 11.87
C ALA A 14 1.52 7.28 12.01
N ALA A 15 1.21 8.19 11.08
CA ALA A 15 -0.03 8.95 11.05
C ALA A 15 -1.26 8.04 10.83
N CYS A 16 -1.15 7.06 9.94
CA CYS A 16 -2.21 6.08 9.70
C CYS A 16 -2.39 5.09 10.86
N LYS A 17 -1.31 4.78 11.58
CA LYS A 17 -1.36 3.91 12.76
C LYS A 17 -2.01 4.60 13.97
N LEU A 18 -1.86 5.91 14.09
CA LEU A 18 -2.38 6.72 15.20
C LEU A 18 -3.73 7.37 14.91
N SER A 19 -4.19 7.36 13.65
CA SER A 19 -5.45 8.00 13.30
C SER A 19 -6.65 7.27 13.94
N PRO A 20 -7.58 8.00 14.60
CA PRO A 20 -8.78 7.42 15.19
C PRO A 20 -9.70 6.77 14.15
N LYS A 21 -9.54 7.12 12.86
CA LYS A 21 -10.30 6.51 11.75
C LYS A 21 -9.81 5.11 11.37
N SER A 22 -8.57 4.75 11.68
CA SER A 22 -7.89 3.52 11.21
C SER A 22 -7.25 2.69 12.31
N GLY A 23 -7.49 3.02 13.59
CA GLY A 23 -6.87 2.39 14.75
C GLY A 23 -7.05 0.88 14.79
N LEU A 24 -6.13 0.15 14.16
CA LEU A 24 -6.03 -1.30 14.17
C LEU A 24 -6.06 -1.80 15.63
N THR A 25 -6.71 -2.94 15.87
CA THR A 25 -6.54 -3.62 17.15
C THR A 25 -5.08 -4.06 17.32
N ASN A 26 -4.66 -4.39 18.55
CA ASN A 26 -3.29 -4.86 18.77
C ASN A 26 -3.01 -6.16 18.01
N ASP A 27 -3.97 -7.08 17.96
CA ASP A 27 -3.88 -8.32 17.18
C ASP A 27 -3.74 -8.07 15.67
N GLU A 28 -4.49 -7.13 15.09
CA GLU A 28 -4.34 -6.80 13.67
C GLU A 28 -3.02 -6.10 13.37
N LYS A 29 -2.50 -5.29 14.30
CA LYS A 29 -1.15 -4.72 14.19
C LYS A 29 -0.10 -5.82 14.21
N GLU A 30 -0.25 -6.82 15.07
CA GLU A 30 0.67 -7.95 15.19
C GLU A 30 0.64 -8.80 13.90
N ALA A 31 -0.56 -9.16 13.41
CA ALA A 31 -0.72 -9.92 12.18
C ALA A 31 -0.17 -9.19 10.94
N TYR A 32 -0.41 -7.87 10.84
CA TYR A 32 0.14 -7.05 9.76
C TYR A 32 1.66 -6.89 9.87
N LYS A 33 2.21 -6.66 11.07
CA LYS A 33 3.67 -6.63 11.31
C LYS A 33 4.34 -7.95 10.95
N GLN A 34 3.68 -9.06 11.25
CA GLN A 34 4.14 -10.41 10.96
C GLN A 34 3.86 -10.82 9.51
N ASN A 35 3.28 -9.92 8.69
CA ASN A 35 2.96 -10.12 7.28
C ASN A 35 2.09 -11.37 7.02
N ARG A 36 1.27 -11.77 8.00
CA ARG A 36 0.48 -13.00 7.91
C ARG A 36 -0.74 -12.81 7.02
N THR A 37 -1.39 -11.65 7.10
CA THR A 37 -2.65 -11.38 6.41
C THR A 37 -2.84 -9.89 6.12
N VAL A 38 -3.53 -9.61 5.01
CA VAL A 38 -4.05 -8.26 4.72
C VAL A 38 -5.24 -8.01 5.65
N PRO A 39 -5.23 -6.94 6.46
CA PRO A 39 -6.25 -6.72 7.49
C PRO A 39 -7.60 -6.39 6.85
N SER A 40 -8.61 -7.22 7.13
CA SER A 40 -9.94 -7.17 6.52
C SER A 40 -11.01 -6.50 7.38
N SER A 41 -10.72 -6.14 8.64
CA SER A 41 -11.69 -5.41 9.46
C SER A 41 -11.96 -4.03 8.89
N ALA A 42 -13.09 -3.40 9.23
CA ALA A 42 -13.39 -2.04 8.80
C ALA A 42 -12.27 -1.04 9.14
N LYS A 43 -11.61 -1.21 10.30
CA LYS A 43 -10.46 -0.38 10.70
C LYS A 43 -9.20 -0.73 9.91
N GLY A 44 -8.99 -2.01 9.62
CA GLY A 44 -7.93 -2.50 8.74
C GLY A 44 -8.00 -1.96 7.32
N LYS A 45 -9.17 -2.00 6.71
CA LYS A 45 -9.41 -1.42 5.39
C LYS A 45 -9.11 0.09 5.38
N ARG A 46 -9.56 0.82 6.41
CA ARG A 46 -9.26 2.25 6.60
C ARG A 46 -7.78 2.53 6.77
N PHE A 47 -7.07 1.67 7.49
CA PHE A 47 -5.62 1.75 7.62
C PHE A 47 -4.92 1.61 6.27
N LEU A 48 -5.29 0.61 5.47
CA LEU A 48 -4.73 0.41 4.12
C LEU A 48 -5.01 1.61 3.21
N LYS A 49 -6.25 2.11 3.20
CA LYS A 49 -6.61 3.36 2.49
C LYS A 49 -5.67 4.49 2.90
N CYS A 50 -5.51 4.71 4.20
CA CYS A 50 -4.68 5.79 4.71
C CYS A 50 -3.23 5.66 4.21
N LEU A 51 -2.66 4.45 4.17
CA LEU A 51 -1.31 4.22 3.66
C LEU A 51 -1.21 4.56 2.17
N LEU A 52 -2.15 4.07 1.35
CA LEU A 52 -2.15 4.32 -0.09
C LEU A 52 -2.34 5.82 -0.39
N ASP A 53 -3.23 6.48 0.34
CA ASP A 53 -3.52 7.91 0.21
C ASP A 53 -2.31 8.78 0.61
N ASN A 54 -1.67 8.49 1.74
CA ASN A 54 -0.43 9.19 2.15
C ASN A 54 0.74 8.90 1.19
N ALA A 55 0.73 7.74 0.56
CA ALA A 55 1.67 7.40 -0.49
C ALA A 55 1.30 8.04 -1.84
N HIS A 56 0.20 8.81 -1.95
CA HIS A 56 -0.31 9.39 -3.20
C HIS A 56 -0.54 8.34 -4.30
N LEU A 57 -0.95 7.14 -3.90
CA LEU A 57 -1.29 6.02 -4.78
C LEU A 57 -2.78 5.98 -5.13
N LEU A 58 -3.58 6.89 -4.56
CA LEU A 58 -4.98 7.05 -4.87
C LEU A 58 -5.23 8.42 -5.48
N GLU A 59 -6.04 8.45 -6.52
CA GLU A 59 -6.63 9.66 -7.09
C GLU A 59 -7.74 10.21 -6.17
N ASP A 60 -8.23 11.42 -6.44
CA ASP A 60 -9.33 12.00 -5.68
C ASP A 60 -10.67 11.25 -5.84
N ASN A 61 -10.84 10.50 -6.93
CA ASN A 61 -11.97 9.59 -7.09
C ASN A 61 -11.80 8.26 -6.33
N GLY A 62 -10.70 8.07 -5.61
CA GLY A 62 -10.38 6.87 -4.85
C GLY A 62 -9.82 5.70 -5.66
N THR A 63 -9.65 5.85 -6.98
CA THR A 63 -9.02 4.84 -7.84
C THR A 63 -7.49 4.88 -7.73
N PHE A 64 -6.81 3.85 -8.24
CA PHE A 64 -5.36 3.77 -8.16
C PHE A 64 -4.69 4.75 -9.14
N ASN A 65 -3.78 5.58 -8.63
CA ASN A 65 -2.93 6.44 -9.45
C ASN A 65 -1.73 5.64 -9.97
N LYS A 66 -1.84 5.14 -11.21
CA LYS A 66 -0.80 4.33 -11.84
C LYS A 66 0.49 5.08 -12.07
N GLU A 67 0.42 6.34 -12.51
CA GLU A 67 1.61 7.16 -12.80
C GLU A 67 2.47 7.35 -11.54
N ASN A 68 1.85 7.74 -10.42
CA ASN A 68 2.53 7.86 -9.14
C ASN A 68 3.02 6.50 -8.61
N GLY A 69 2.26 5.43 -8.82
CA GLY A 69 2.66 4.07 -8.47
C GLY A 69 3.96 3.66 -9.16
N ASP A 70 4.02 3.83 -10.48
CA ASP A 70 5.19 3.48 -11.29
C ASP A 70 6.37 4.39 -10.96
N ALA A 71 6.16 5.70 -10.87
CA ALA A 71 7.22 6.66 -10.51
C ALA A 71 7.85 6.35 -9.14
N LYS A 72 7.04 5.91 -8.16
CA LYS A 72 7.54 5.48 -6.85
C LYS A 72 8.27 4.16 -6.92
N ALA A 73 7.77 3.20 -7.70
CA ALA A 73 8.46 1.94 -7.91
C ALA A 73 9.86 2.17 -8.51
N ASP A 74 9.96 2.96 -9.58
CA ASP A 74 11.25 3.31 -10.20
C ASP A 74 12.15 4.07 -9.22
N HIS A 75 11.59 4.98 -8.41
CA HIS A 75 12.39 5.75 -7.44
C HIS A 75 12.96 4.89 -6.30
N TYR A 76 12.15 4.03 -5.69
CA TYR A 76 12.52 3.30 -4.47
C TYR A 76 13.06 1.89 -4.72
N LEU A 77 12.79 1.31 -5.88
CA LEU A 77 13.09 -0.09 -6.20
C LEU A 77 14.03 -0.24 -7.40
N SER A 78 14.57 0.85 -7.97
CA SER A 78 15.47 0.80 -9.15
C SER A 78 16.67 -0.13 -8.98
N THR A 79 17.15 -0.33 -7.75
CA THR A 79 18.27 -1.23 -7.44
C THR A 79 17.86 -2.67 -7.17
N ASN A 80 16.56 -2.99 -7.18
CA ASN A 80 16.01 -4.31 -6.95
C ASN A 80 15.03 -4.69 -8.06
N ALA A 81 15.56 -5.29 -9.12
CA ALA A 81 14.80 -5.63 -10.32
C ALA A 81 13.56 -6.51 -10.04
N THR A 82 13.65 -7.46 -9.10
CA THR A 82 12.51 -8.33 -8.74
C THR A 82 11.38 -7.54 -8.11
N LEU A 83 11.69 -6.66 -7.14
CA LEU A 83 10.68 -5.81 -6.51
C LEU A 83 10.12 -4.77 -7.48
N LEU A 84 10.96 -4.18 -8.33
CA LEU A 84 10.53 -3.23 -9.35
C LEU A 84 9.55 -3.88 -10.34
N ASN A 85 9.91 -5.05 -10.88
CA ASN A 85 9.04 -5.78 -11.81
C ASN A 85 7.73 -6.20 -11.15
N THR A 86 7.79 -6.65 -9.89
CA THR A 86 6.58 -7.00 -9.13
C THR A 86 5.69 -5.78 -8.91
N ALA A 87 6.25 -4.63 -8.52
CA ALA A 87 5.47 -3.39 -8.38
C ALA A 87 4.80 -2.97 -9.68
N LYS A 88 5.51 -3.04 -10.82
CA LYS A 88 4.95 -2.74 -12.14
C LYS A 88 3.81 -3.70 -12.51
N GLN A 89 3.96 -4.99 -12.21
CA GLN A 89 2.87 -5.96 -12.39
C GLN A 89 1.64 -5.62 -11.52
N ILE A 90 1.84 -5.25 -10.26
CA ILE A 90 0.76 -4.81 -9.36
C ILE A 90 0.05 -3.58 -9.96
N SER A 91 0.80 -2.54 -10.35
CA SER A 91 0.24 -1.32 -10.94
C SER A 91 -0.55 -1.58 -12.23
N GLN A 92 -0.16 -2.61 -13.00
CA GLN A 92 -0.82 -2.94 -14.27
C GLN A 92 -2.06 -3.83 -14.09
N GLN A 93 -1.98 -4.82 -13.20
CA GLN A 93 -2.98 -5.89 -13.09
C GLN A 93 -4.06 -5.55 -12.06
N CYS A 94 -3.66 -5.07 -10.88
CA CYS A 94 -4.59 -4.97 -9.75
C CYS A 94 -5.71 -3.96 -9.94
N PRO A 95 -5.47 -2.75 -10.49
CA PRO A 95 -6.56 -1.82 -10.78
C PRO A 95 -7.61 -2.38 -11.76
N LYS A 96 -7.20 -3.30 -12.66
CA LYS A 96 -8.10 -3.95 -13.63
C LYS A 96 -8.85 -5.13 -13.04
N ASN A 97 -8.21 -5.87 -12.15
CA ASN A 97 -8.77 -7.08 -11.55
C ASN A 97 -9.68 -6.80 -10.35
N VAL A 98 -9.58 -5.60 -9.76
CA VAL A 98 -10.50 -5.15 -8.72
C VAL A 98 -11.83 -4.81 -9.39
N ASN A 99 -12.77 -5.77 -9.37
CA ASN A 99 -14.16 -5.55 -9.78
C ASN A 99 -14.92 -4.77 -8.69
N TYR A 100 -14.51 -3.52 -8.47
CA TYR A 100 -15.10 -2.61 -7.51
C TYR A 100 -14.81 -1.17 -7.93
N THR A 101 -15.86 -0.35 -8.04
CA THR A 101 -15.72 1.08 -8.33
C THR A 101 -15.78 1.85 -7.02
N PRO A 102 -14.71 2.57 -6.62
CA PRO A 102 -14.73 3.39 -5.42
C PRO A 102 -15.77 4.50 -5.55
N THR A 103 -16.46 4.77 -4.45
CA THR A 103 -17.47 5.84 -4.34
C THR A 103 -16.87 7.21 -4.03
N GLY A 104 -15.54 7.30 -3.97
CA GLY A 104 -14.77 8.50 -3.69
C GLY A 104 -13.50 8.20 -2.89
N LYS A 105 -12.73 9.23 -2.55
CA LYS A 105 -11.44 9.10 -1.86
C LYS A 105 -11.51 8.38 -0.52
N ASP A 106 -12.62 8.47 0.20
CA ASP A 106 -12.81 7.84 1.51
C ASP A 106 -13.22 6.36 1.44
N ASP A 107 -13.35 5.81 0.23
CA ASP A 107 -13.67 4.41 0.02
C ASP A 107 -12.52 3.49 0.44
N CYS A 108 -12.77 2.70 1.48
CA CYS A 108 -11.78 1.81 2.07
C CYS A 108 -11.80 0.42 1.46
N GLU A 109 -12.89 0.05 0.79
CA GLU A 109 -13.07 -1.29 0.23
C GLU A 109 -12.22 -1.45 -1.03
N TYR A 110 -12.14 -0.40 -1.86
CA TYR A 110 -11.22 -0.40 -3.00
C TYR A 110 -9.77 -0.59 -2.56
N ALA A 111 -9.31 0.18 -1.57
CA ALA A 111 -7.94 0.08 -1.03
C ALA A 111 -7.61 -1.31 -0.49
N TYR A 112 -8.56 -1.94 0.20
CA TYR A 112 -8.42 -3.32 0.68
C TYR A 112 -8.30 -4.31 -0.47
N LYS A 113 -9.23 -4.28 -1.44
CA LYS A 113 -9.22 -5.18 -2.61
C LYS A 113 -7.95 -5.03 -3.44
N LEU A 114 -7.50 -3.79 -3.64
CA LEU A 114 -6.24 -3.50 -4.32
C LEU A 114 -5.05 -4.12 -3.57
N THR A 115 -5.02 -3.99 -2.25
CA THR A 115 -3.95 -4.58 -1.41
C THR A 115 -3.98 -6.10 -1.41
N VAL A 116 -5.17 -6.72 -1.39
CA VAL A 116 -5.33 -8.18 -1.52
C VAL A 116 -4.78 -8.67 -2.86
N CYS A 117 -5.10 -7.97 -3.96
CA CYS A 117 -4.52 -8.29 -5.25
C CYS A 117 -2.99 -8.14 -5.25
N ALA A 118 -2.48 -7.04 -4.67
CA ALA A 118 -1.04 -6.78 -4.58
C ALA A 118 -0.30 -7.87 -3.80
N ASP A 119 -0.86 -8.33 -2.68
CA ASP A 119 -0.34 -9.45 -1.89
C ASP A 119 -0.33 -10.76 -2.71
N GLY A 120 -1.36 -11.01 -3.51
CA GLY A 120 -1.43 -12.14 -4.43
C GLY A 120 -0.31 -12.11 -5.48
N VAL A 121 -0.16 -10.99 -6.19
CA VAL A 121 0.90 -10.81 -7.20
C VAL A 121 2.30 -10.92 -6.57
N ALA A 122 2.49 -10.34 -5.38
CA ALA A 122 3.75 -10.46 -4.64
C ALA A 122 4.11 -11.91 -4.35
N LYS A 123 3.15 -12.69 -3.79
CA LYS A 123 3.33 -14.11 -3.49
C LYS A 123 3.65 -14.93 -4.74
N THR A 124 3.01 -14.65 -5.88
CA THR A 124 3.32 -15.31 -7.16
C THR A 124 4.77 -15.04 -7.63
N ASN A 125 5.31 -13.87 -7.32
CA ASN A 125 6.70 -13.50 -7.63
C ASN A 125 7.69 -13.86 -6.50
N PHE A 126 7.28 -14.68 -5.52
CA PHE A 126 8.08 -15.08 -4.36
C PHE A 126 8.63 -13.90 -3.53
N VAL A 127 7.90 -12.79 -3.51
CA VAL A 127 8.20 -11.62 -2.67
C VAL A 127 7.05 -11.35 -1.71
N SER A 128 7.34 -10.65 -0.61
CA SER A 128 6.33 -10.27 0.37
C SER A 128 6.12 -8.75 0.40
N LEU A 129 4.97 -8.29 0.89
CA LEU A 129 4.75 -6.86 1.19
C LEU A 129 5.82 -6.30 2.15
N SER A 130 6.44 -7.15 2.96
CA SER A 130 7.54 -6.78 3.85
C SER A 130 8.82 -6.43 3.11
N ASP A 131 9.07 -7.05 1.95
CA ASP A 131 10.28 -6.80 1.15
C ASP A 131 10.22 -5.43 0.47
N PHE A 132 9.02 -5.01 0.05
CA PHE A 132 8.73 -3.63 -0.34
C PHE A 132 8.97 -2.67 0.83
N LYS A 133 8.43 -3.00 2.01
CA LYS A 133 8.58 -2.16 3.20
C LYS A 133 10.05 -1.90 3.55
N LYS A 134 10.90 -2.93 3.54
CA LYS A 134 12.35 -2.79 3.82
C LYS A 134 13.05 -1.80 2.89
N HIS A 135 12.60 -1.65 1.64
CA HIS A 135 13.18 -0.71 0.68
C HIS A 135 12.60 0.71 0.83
N LEU A 136 11.35 0.82 1.26
CA LEU A 136 10.72 2.11 1.58
C LEU A 136 11.23 2.71 2.90
N GLU A 137 11.74 1.87 3.81
CA GLU A 137 12.35 2.27 5.09
C GLU A 137 13.87 2.49 5.03
N LYS A 138 14.50 2.32 3.86
CA LYS A 138 15.93 2.63 3.62
C LYS A 138 16.13 4.05 3.13
#